data_AF-J9EGA7-F1
#
_entry.id   AF-J9EGA7-F1
#
_cell.length_a   1.000
_cell.length_b   1.000
_cell.length_c   1.000
_cell.angle_alpha   90.00
_cell.angle_beta   90.00
_cell.angle_gamma   90.00
#
_symmetry.space_group_name_H-M   'P 1'
#
loop_
_entity.id
_entity.type
_entity.pdbx_description
1 polymer ?
#
loop_
_entity_poly.entity_id
_entity_poly.type
_entity_poly.pdbx_seq_one_letter_code
_entity_poly.pdbx_strand_id
1 'polypeptide(L)'
;MNCTGFRGKCTIRLIKDIRTLRECDVQSLTDIFFSLVSFDPNNSRLASVQGEIRVGGSYQAKLPPMERCSAVDEPDRDELQWRPGYINEESEHV
;
A
#
# COMPACT_ATOMS: atom_id res chain seq x y z
N MET A 1 -7.78 -8.33 45.99
CA MET A 1 -7.84 -7.36 44.87
C MET A 1 -8.37 -6.06 45.41
N ASN A 2 -7.59 -4.96 45.32
CA ASN A 2 -8.00 -3.66 45.83
C ASN A 2 -8.67 -2.87 44.70
N CYS A 3 -10.00 -2.76 44.76
CA CYS A 3 -10.82 -2.19 43.68
C CYS A 3 -11.04 -0.67 43.82
N THR A 4 -10.36 -0.01 44.75
CA THR A 4 -10.47 1.44 45.01
C THR A 4 -10.10 2.33 43.83
N GLY A 5 -9.40 1.78 42.83
CA GLY A 5 -9.06 2.47 41.58
C GLY A 5 -10.16 2.48 40.51
N PHE A 6 -11.21 1.67 40.64
CA PHE A 6 -12.30 1.65 39.65
C PHE A 6 -13.24 2.84 39.85
N ARG A 7 -13.29 3.73 38.85
CA ARG A 7 -14.14 4.94 38.86
C ARG A 7 -15.35 4.85 37.95
N GLY A 8 -15.39 3.88 37.05
CA GLY A 8 -16.46 3.71 36.08
C GLY A 8 -16.12 2.64 35.05
N LYS A 9 -17.09 2.33 34.20
CA LYS A 9 -16.91 1.44 33.06
C LYS A 9 -16.75 2.30 31.80
N CYS A 10 -15.80 1.95 30.95
CA CYS A 10 -15.65 2.52 29.62
C CYS A 10 -15.63 1.42 28.56
N THR A 11 -15.79 1.81 27.29
CA THR A 11 -15.70 0.93 26.13
C THR A 11 -14.57 1.41 25.23
N ILE A 12 -13.69 0.49 24.81
CA ILE A 12 -12.59 0.78 23.88
C ILE A 12 -12.85 0.03 22.58
N ARG A 13 -12.99 0.76 21.46
CA ARG A 13 -13.09 0.19 20.12
C ARG A 13 -11.73 0.24 19.41
N LEU A 14 -11.29 -0.90 18.87
CA LEU A 14 -10.16 -0.93 17.96
C LEU A 14 -10.61 -0.52 16.57
N ILE A 15 -9.94 0.47 15.97
CA ILE A 15 -10.20 0.94 14.61
C ILE A 15 -8.95 0.81 13.77
N LYS A 16 -9.11 0.46 12.49
CA LYS A 16 -8.01 0.40 11.52
C LYS A 16 -7.78 1.74 10.82
N ASP A 17 -8.84 2.56 10.74
CA ASP A 17 -8.85 3.79 9.96
C ASP A 17 -9.75 4.82 10.64
N ILE A 18 -9.22 6.02 10.84
CA ILE A 18 -9.91 7.13 11.48
C ILE A 18 -11.15 7.58 10.70
N ARG A 19 -11.17 7.37 9.38
CA ARG A 19 -12.30 7.73 8.50
C ARG A 19 -13.57 6.93 8.78
N THR A 20 -13.46 5.84 9.55
CA THR A 20 -14.61 5.02 9.96
C THR A 20 -15.36 5.58 11.16
N LEU A 21 -14.79 6.59 11.85
CA LEU A 21 -15.44 7.27 12.96
C LEU A 21 -16.41 8.33 12.43
N ARG A 22 -17.63 8.36 12.97
CA ARG A 22 -18.59 9.45 12.72
C ARG A 22 -18.50 10.48 13.85
N GLU A 23 -19.01 11.69 13.63
CA GLU A 23 -19.03 12.74 14.67
C GLU A 23 -19.72 12.27 15.96
N CYS A 24 -20.80 11.49 15.85
CA CYS A 24 -21.49 10.93 17.01
C CYS A 24 -20.60 9.98 17.81
N ASP A 25 -19.70 9.22 17.16
CA ASP A 25 -18.80 8.28 17.84
C ASP A 25 -17.74 9.00 18.69
N VAL A 26 -17.49 10.31 18.47
CA VAL A 26 -16.43 11.09 19.15
C VAL A 26 -17.01 12.17 20.07
N GLN A 27 -18.10 12.83 19.67
CA GLN A 27 -18.62 14.00 20.37
C GLN A 27 -19.74 13.68 21.37
N SER A 28 -20.49 12.59 21.15
CA SER A 28 -21.72 12.32 21.92
C SER A 28 -21.57 11.26 23.02
N LEU A 29 -20.45 10.54 23.05
CA LEU A 29 -20.25 9.38 23.92
C LEU A 29 -19.05 9.60 24.84
N THR A 30 -19.32 9.94 26.11
CA THR A 30 -18.28 10.27 27.12
C THR A 30 -17.47 9.06 27.60
N ASP A 31 -18.04 7.85 27.49
CA ASP A 31 -17.43 6.61 28.00
C ASP A 31 -16.92 5.70 26.89
N ILE A 32 -16.84 6.20 25.65
CA ILE A 32 -16.41 5.42 24.48
C ILE A 32 -15.14 6.03 23.92
N PHE A 33 -14.09 5.21 23.88
CA PHE A 33 -12.79 5.57 23.35
C PHE A 33 -12.44 4.67 22.16
N PHE A 34 -11.45 5.08 21.38
CA PHE A 34 -10.92 4.28 20.28
C PHE A 34 -9.41 4.15 20.34
N SER A 35 -8.90 3.03 19.82
CA SER A 35 -7.47 2.78 19.64
C SER A 35 -7.19 2.56 18.15
N LEU A 36 -6.24 3.32 17.61
CA LEU A 36 -5.77 3.23 16.21
C LEU A 36 -4.35 2.65 16.13
N VAL A 37 -3.52 2.95 17.13
CA VAL A 37 -2.10 2.62 17.16
C VAL A 37 -1.78 1.86 18.42
N SER A 38 -0.95 0.84 18.29
CA SER A 38 -0.37 0.15 19.45
C SER A 38 0.86 0.93 19.90
N PHE A 39 1.05 1.13 21.20
CA PHE A 39 2.25 1.78 21.74
C PHE A 39 3.12 0.75 22.46
N ASP A 40 4.40 0.69 22.10
CA ASP A 40 5.39 -0.10 22.83
C ASP A 40 6.11 0.80 23.86
N PRO A 41 5.87 0.62 25.18
CA PRO A 41 6.47 1.44 26.21
C PRO A 41 8.00 1.26 26.32
N ASN A 42 8.56 0.16 25.81
CA ASN A 42 9.99 -0.11 25.95
C ASN A 42 10.85 0.69 24.97
N ASN A 43 10.30 1.04 23.80
CA ASN A 43 11.03 1.74 22.74
C ASN A 43 10.35 3.06 22.33
N SER A 44 9.31 3.49 23.05
CA SER A 44 8.53 4.71 22.74
C SER A 44 8.07 4.79 21.28
N ARG A 45 7.77 3.62 20.68
CA ARG A 45 7.36 3.51 19.27
C ARG A 45 5.87 3.25 19.17
N LEU A 46 5.23 3.95 18.22
CA LEU A 46 3.90 3.62 17.76
C LEU A 46 4.01 2.45 16.76
N ALA A 47 3.51 1.29 17.14
CA ALA A 47 3.34 0.14 16.27
C ALA A 47 2.16 0.38 15.33
N SER A 48 2.44 1.08 14.23
CA SER A 48 1.78 0.90 12.94
C SER A 48 2.62 1.56 11.84
N VAL A 49 3.47 0.77 11.20
CA VAL A 49 3.98 1.03 9.85
C VAL A 49 3.94 -0.30 9.12
N GLN A 50 2.79 -0.61 8.54
CA GLN A 50 2.65 -1.78 7.68
C GLN A 50 3.24 -1.41 6.32
N GLY A 51 4.47 -1.88 6.06
CA GLY A 51 5.21 -1.61 4.83
C GLY A 51 6.10 -0.37 4.96
N GLU A 52 7.41 -0.60 5.04
CA GLU A 52 8.42 0.44 4.88
C GLU A 52 8.85 0.47 3.40
N ILE A 53 8.83 1.65 2.78
CA ILE A 53 9.48 1.85 1.48
C ILE A 53 10.96 2.06 1.73
N ARG A 54 11.79 1.15 1.22
CA ARG A 54 13.24 1.27 1.30
C ARG A 54 13.79 1.90 0.03
N VAL A 55 14.57 2.96 0.20
CA VAL A 55 15.22 3.70 -0.88
C VAL A 55 16.72 3.51 -0.79
N GLY A 56 17.38 3.24 -1.91
CA GLY A 56 18.83 3.05 -2.00
C GLY A 56 19.20 2.10 -3.13
N GLY A 57 20.47 2.15 -3.55
CA GLY A 57 20.96 1.38 -4.71
C GLY A 57 20.79 -0.15 -4.59
N SER A 58 20.64 -0.69 -3.38
CA SER A 58 20.33 -2.11 -3.15
C SER A 58 18.85 -2.47 -3.34
N TYR A 59 17.96 -1.48 -3.31
CA TYR A 59 16.50 -1.65 -3.40
C TYR A 59 15.91 -1.14 -4.71
N GLN A 60 16.57 -0.16 -5.34
CA GLN A 60 16.14 0.45 -6.59
C GLN A 60 16.68 -0.32 -7.79
N ALA A 61 15.84 -0.52 -8.81
CA ALA A 61 16.28 -1.08 -10.08
C ALA A 61 17.28 -0.13 -10.77
N LYS A 62 18.26 -0.71 -11.48
CA LYS A 62 19.17 0.07 -12.31
C LYS A 62 18.43 0.57 -13.54
N LEU A 63 18.40 1.88 -13.74
CA LEU A 63 17.84 2.48 -14.94
C LEU A 63 18.64 1.99 -16.17
N PRO A 64 17.99 1.40 -17.18
CA PRO A 64 18.67 1.08 -18.43
C PRO A 64 19.07 2.37 -19.15
N PRO A 65 20.15 2.33 -19.97
CA PRO A 65 20.52 3.47 -20.81
C PRO A 65 19.41 3.77 -21.82
N MET A 66 19.38 5.01 -22.30
CA MET A 66 18.48 5.41 -23.38
C MET A 66 18.90 4.72 -24.67
N GLU A 67 18.10 3.76 -25.12
CA GLU A 67 18.27 3.13 -26.44
C GLU A 67 17.74 4.03 -27.55
N ARG A 68 18.46 4.09 -28.67
CA ARG A 68 18.13 4.97 -29.81
C ARG A 68 17.17 4.34 -30.83
N CYS A 69 16.86 3.05 -30.73
CA CYS A 69 15.97 2.36 -31.66
C CYS A 69 15.05 1.36 -30.95
N SER A 70 13.87 1.19 -31.54
CA SER A 70 12.80 0.29 -31.10
C SER A 70 13.30 -1.14 -30.95
N ALA A 71 12.72 -1.85 -29.98
CA ALA A 71 12.97 -3.26 -29.67
C ALA A 71 13.26 -4.05 -30.95
N VAL A 72 14.49 -4.57 -31.04
CA VAL A 72 14.80 -5.61 -32.02
C VAL A 72 13.90 -6.80 -31.66
N ASP A 73 13.23 -7.38 -32.65
CA ASP A 73 12.51 -8.65 -32.51
C ASP A 73 13.54 -9.74 -32.18
N GLU A 74 13.93 -9.80 -30.91
CA GLU A 74 14.73 -10.90 -30.39
C GLU A 74 13.85 -12.16 -30.43
N PRO A 75 14.37 -13.30 -30.92
CA PRO A 75 13.59 -14.53 -31.10
C PRO A 75 13.06 -15.13 -29.79
N ASP A 76 13.45 -14.59 -28.64
CA ASP A 76 13.01 -14.99 -27.29
C ASP A 76 11.93 -14.03 -26.73
N ARG A 77 11.39 -13.13 -27.57
CA ARG A 77 10.29 -12.22 -27.24
C ARG A 77 8.99 -12.68 -27.91
N ASP A 78 7.87 -12.19 -27.36
CA ASP A 78 6.51 -12.52 -27.83
C ASP A 78 6.41 -12.45 -29.36
N GLU A 79 5.92 -13.54 -29.97
CA GLU A 79 5.69 -13.58 -31.42
C GLU A 79 4.50 -12.68 -31.79
N LEU A 80 4.72 -11.78 -32.75
CA LEU A 80 3.69 -10.87 -33.20
C LEU A 80 2.60 -11.62 -33.99
N GLN A 81 1.45 -11.83 -33.35
CA GLN A 81 0.35 -12.59 -33.94
C GLN A 81 -0.51 -11.78 -34.94
N TRP A 82 -0.52 -10.46 -34.83
CA TRP A 82 -1.38 -9.61 -35.68
C TRP A 82 -0.89 -8.16 -35.73
N ARG A 83 -0.89 -7.55 -36.92
CA ARG A 83 -0.69 -6.11 -37.13
C ARG A 83 -1.95 -5.48 -37.74
N PRO A 84 -2.45 -4.34 -37.20
CA PRO A 84 -3.53 -3.61 -37.85
C PRO A 84 -3.11 -3.14 -39.25
N GLY A 85 -3.95 -3.40 -40.26
CA GLY A 85 -3.73 -2.97 -41.65
C GLY A 85 -3.10 -4.02 -42.57
N TYR A 86 -2.68 -5.17 -42.05
CA TYR A 86 -2.14 -6.28 -42.82
C TYR A 86 -3.05 -7.50 -42.66
N ILE A 87 -3.63 -7.96 -43.77
CA ILE A 87 -4.55 -9.11 -43.78
C ILE A 87 -3.78 -10.42 -44.09
N ASN A 88 -2.62 -10.34 -44.75
CA ASN A 88 -1.71 -11.46 -44.99
C ASN A 88 -0.23 -11.00 -45.07
N GLU A 89 0.71 -11.96 -44.99
CA GLU A 89 2.17 -11.74 -45.08
C GLU A 89 2.62 -11.12 -46.42
N GLU A 90 1.86 -11.34 -47.50
CA GLU A 90 2.15 -10.78 -48.83
C GLU A 90 1.99 -9.25 -48.89
N SER A 91 1.24 -8.68 -47.96
CA SER A 91 1.01 -7.23 -47.86
C SER A 91 2.17 -6.48 -47.17
N GLU A 92 3.19 -7.19 -46.66
CA GLU A 92 4.27 -6.62 -45.84
C GLU A 92 5.41 -5.97 -46.66
N HIS A 93 5.48 -6.20 -47.98
CA HIS A 93 6.51 -5.63 -48.87
C HIS A 93 5.91 -4.67 -49.92
N VAL A 94 5.54 -3.46 -49.50
CA VAL A 94 5.34 -2.29 -50.40
C VAL A 94 6.10 -1.10 -49.85
#